data_AF-A0A3C2BW70-F1
#
_entry.id   AF-A0A3C2BW70-F1
#
_cell.length_a   1.000
_cell.length_b   1.000
_cell.length_c   1.000
_cell.angle_alpha   90.00
_cell.angle_beta   90.00
_cell.angle_gamma   90.00
#
_symmetry.space_group_name_H-M   'P 1'
#
loop_
_entity.id
_entity.type
_entity.pdbx_description
1 polymer ?
#
loop_
_entity_poly.entity_id
_entity_poly.type
_entity_poly.pdbx_seq_one_letter_code
_entity_poly.pdbx_strand_id
1 'polypeptide(L)'
;MERADAGTERLDAVTLGQFLAALPSDVTVIYDAGNAAAPLRWVEPSELEDPTPYLLDGEFVLTAGLPFLGDDSSKNTSSSKTGSTTSSGHANSGAMADAYVRRLVEAGVAALGFGLEPYFDAVPDQLVAACRFHRLTLVQIPSTVPFAAIGLEFSQLLESGNARVFRQLADTNRQLMRAVLSARPEHELLSALTQRVPAWALLIGADGRVRARAAAAASAGALGTGAARTGAAGTPGGTGVEL
;
A
#
# COMPACT_ATOMS: atom_id res chain seq x y z
N MET A 1 -26.77 -2.68 2.11
CA MET A 1 -26.34 -1.60 3.02
C MET A 1 -24.85 -1.83 3.27
N GLU A 2 -24.01 -1.67 2.23
CA GLU A 2 -22.62 -2.15 2.25
C GLU A 2 -21.80 -1.43 1.17
N ARG A 3 -21.50 -0.14 1.38
CA ARG A 3 -20.66 0.65 0.46
C ARG A 3 -19.76 1.68 1.14
N ALA A 4 -19.71 1.69 2.48
CA ALA A 4 -18.92 2.65 3.25
C ALA A 4 -17.56 2.11 3.74
N ASP A 5 -17.32 0.79 3.68
CA ASP A 5 -16.15 0.16 4.31
C ASP A 5 -14.85 0.25 3.47
N ALA A 6 -14.98 0.07 2.15
CA ALA A 6 -13.84 0.08 1.21
C ALA A 6 -13.07 1.42 1.13
N GLY A 7 -13.66 2.51 1.63
CA GLY A 7 -13.01 3.83 1.67
C GLY A 7 -12.06 4.00 2.86
N THR A 8 -12.39 3.39 4.00
CA THR A 8 -11.61 3.46 5.25
C THR A 8 -10.47 2.45 5.21
N GLU A 9 -10.73 1.25 4.69
CA GLU A 9 -9.72 0.19 4.51
C GLU A 9 -8.54 0.64 3.62
N ARG A 10 -8.79 1.56 2.68
CA ARG A 10 -7.79 2.08 1.75
C ARG A 10 -6.93 3.22 2.31
N LEU A 11 -7.35 3.86 3.40
CA LEU A 11 -6.58 4.95 4.03
C LEU A 11 -5.44 4.43 4.93
N ASP A 12 -5.53 3.18 5.39
CA ASP A 12 -4.63 2.59 6.38
C ASP A 12 -3.77 1.43 5.86
N ALA A 13 -4.00 0.99 4.62
CA ALA A 13 -3.23 -0.09 4.02
C ALA A 13 -1.79 0.35 3.70
N VAL A 14 -0.81 -0.45 4.12
CA VAL A 14 0.57 -0.33 3.64
C VAL A 14 0.55 -0.58 2.13
N THR A 15 1.08 0.36 1.34
CA THR A 15 1.16 0.19 -0.11
C THR A 15 2.47 -0.47 -0.52
N LEU A 16 2.50 -1.15 -1.67
CA LEU A 16 3.72 -1.73 -2.21
C LEU A 16 4.84 -0.68 -2.36
N GLY A 17 4.52 0.53 -2.82
CA GLY A 17 5.49 1.61 -2.99
C GLY A 17 6.09 2.09 -1.66
N GLN A 18 5.27 2.20 -0.62
CA GLN A 18 5.76 2.52 0.73
C GLN A 18 6.67 1.42 1.26
N PHE A 19 6.29 0.16 1.04
CA PHE A 19 7.09 -0.99 1.44
C PHE A 19 8.45 -1.02 0.73
N LEU A 20 8.46 -0.92 -0.61
CA LEU A 20 9.70 -0.91 -1.40
C LEU A 20 10.62 0.26 -1.02
N ALA A 21 10.07 1.42 -0.68
CA ALA A 21 10.86 2.58 -0.22
C ALA A 21 11.45 2.41 1.20
N ALA A 22 10.88 1.52 2.02
CA ALA A 22 11.38 1.21 3.36
C ALA A 22 12.45 0.09 3.36
N LEU A 23 12.55 -0.69 2.27
CA LEU A 23 13.51 -1.78 2.19
C LEU A 23 14.97 -1.27 2.20
N PRO A 24 15.93 -2.11 2.65
CA PRO A 24 17.35 -1.79 2.60
C PRO A 24 17.79 -1.40 1.20
N SER A 25 18.76 -0.47 1.10
CA SER A 25 19.28 0.04 -0.18
C SER A 25 19.85 -1.01 -1.11
N ASP A 26 20.24 -2.17 -0.58
CA ASP A 26 20.84 -3.26 -1.33
C ASP A 26 19.77 -4.07 -2.10
N VAL A 27 18.49 -3.93 -1.73
CA VAL A 27 17.36 -4.53 -2.44
C VAL A 27 17.08 -3.75 -3.71
N THR A 28 17.05 -4.43 -4.85
CA THR A 28 16.96 -3.79 -6.17
C THR A 28 15.68 -4.17 -6.90
N VAL A 29 14.91 -3.19 -7.38
CA VAL A 29 13.76 -3.46 -8.26
C VAL A 29 14.26 -3.71 -9.68
N ILE A 30 14.10 -4.94 -10.19
CA ILE A 30 14.52 -5.35 -11.52
C ILE A 30 13.48 -4.98 -12.59
N TYR A 31 12.21 -5.06 -12.20
CA TYR A 31 11.10 -4.64 -13.06
C TYR A 31 9.96 -4.09 -12.21
N ASP A 32 9.50 -2.88 -12.54
CA ASP A 32 8.35 -2.22 -11.92
C ASP A 32 7.13 -2.33 -12.86
N ALA A 33 6.06 -2.94 -12.37
CA ALA A 33 4.81 -3.10 -13.11
C ALA A 33 3.92 -1.83 -13.09
N GLY A 34 4.30 -0.81 -12.32
CA GLY A 34 3.54 0.42 -12.10
C GLY A 34 2.46 0.29 -11.04
N ASN A 35 2.59 -0.66 -10.11
CA ASN A 35 1.59 -1.00 -9.10
C ASN A 35 1.94 -0.50 -7.68
N ALA A 36 2.77 0.54 -7.57
CA ALA A 36 3.21 1.10 -6.28
C ALA A 36 2.05 1.51 -5.34
N ALA A 37 0.90 1.91 -5.88
CA ALA A 37 -0.29 2.27 -5.08
C ALA A 37 -1.14 1.06 -4.64
N ALA A 38 -0.80 -0.16 -5.07
CA ALA A 38 -1.53 -1.35 -4.68
C ALA A 38 -1.38 -1.61 -3.17
N PRO A 39 -2.45 -1.96 -2.45
CA PRO A 39 -2.36 -2.34 -1.06
C PRO A 39 -1.58 -3.65 -0.93
N LEU A 40 -0.62 -3.66 -0.03
CA LEU A 40 0.17 -4.82 0.33
C LEU A 40 -0.35 -5.39 1.65
N ARG A 41 -0.78 -6.65 1.63
CA ARG A 41 -1.41 -7.30 2.79
C ARG A 41 -0.44 -8.12 3.63
N TRP A 42 0.53 -8.76 2.99
CA TRP A 42 1.47 -9.63 3.68
C TRP A 42 2.73 -9.84 2.85
N VAL A 43 3.78 -10.33 3.51
CA VAL A 43 5.04 -10.73 2.92
C VAL A 43 5.32 -12.16 3.37
N GLU A 44 5.40 -13.10 2.42
CA GLU A 44 5.54 -14.52 2.74
C GLU A 44 6.70 -15.16 1.97
N PRO A 45 7.65 -15.82 2.65
CA PRO A 45 8.59 -16.71 1.99
C PRO A 45 7.94 -18.04 1.60
N SER A 46 8.06 -18.41 0.34
CA SER A 46 7.57 -19.69 -0.18
C SER A 46 8.50 -20.27 -1.24
N GLU A 47 8.78 -21.57 -1.09
CA GLU A 47 9.59 -22.36 -2.02
C GLU A 47 8.75 -23.43 -2.72
N LEU A 48 7.43 -23.34 -2.62
CA LEU A 48 6.52 -24.26 -3.29
C LEU A 48 6.55 -24.00 -4.80
N GLU A 49 6.51 -25.08 -5.58
CA GLU A 49 6.31 -25.01 -7.04
C GLU A 49 4.95 -24.36 -7.39
N ASP A 50 3.96 -24.52 -6.50
CA ASP A 50 2.69 -23.78 -6.52
C ASP A 50 2.33 -23.25 -5.13
N PRO A 51 2.61 -21.96 -4.84
CA PRO A 51 2.19 -21.36 -3.58
C PRO A 51 0.73 -20.90 -3.61
N THR A 52 0.12 -20.74 -4.78
CA THR A 52 -1.15 -20.01 -4.96
C THR A 52 -2.34 -20.51 -4.14
N PRO A 53 -2.49 -21.80 -3.81
CA PRO A 53 -3.60 -22.25 -2.95
C PRO A 53 -3.57 -21.68 -1.52
N TYR A 54 -2.42 -21.15 -1.10
CA TYR A 54 -2.18 -20.63 0.25
C TYR A 54 -2.02 -19.11 0.29
N LEU A 55 -2.02 -18.46 -0.87
CA LEU A 55 -1.84 -17.01 -0.97
C LEU A 55 -3.19 -16.29 -0.90
N LEU A 56 -3.13 -15.07 -0.39
CA LEU A 56 -4.20 -14.09 -0.54
C LEU A 56 -3.80 -13.07 -1.61
N ASP A 57 -4.79 -12.40 -2.19
CA ASP A 57 -4.54 -11.27 -3.08
C ASP A 57 -3.61 -10.25 -2.40
N GLY A 58 -2.78 -9.53 -3.13
CA GLY A 58 -2.01 -8.39 -2.60
C GLY A 58 -0.83 -8.79 -1.70
N GLU A 59 -0.28 -9.99 -1.87
CA GLU A 59 0.90 -10.45 -1.15
C GLU A 59 2.20 -10.16 -1.90
N PHE A 60 3.31 -10.09 -1.15
CA PHE A 60 4.67 -10.07 -1.66
C PHE A 60 5.28 -11.45 -1.40
N VAL A 61 5.52 -12.22 -2.45
CA VAL A 61 6.08 -13.58 -2.32
C VAL A 61 7.59 -13.51 -2.41
N LEU A 62 8.28 -14.17 -1.48
CA LEU A 62 9.74 -14.30 -1.45
C LEU A 62 10.14 -15.74 -1.81
N THR A 63 11.12 -15.91 -2.69
CA THR A 63 11.68 -17.23 -3.04
C THR A 63 13.18 -17.16 -3.26
N ALA A 64 13.92 -18.18 -2.82
CA ALA A 64 15.33 -18.41 -3.14
C ALA A 64 15.51 -19.15 -4.48
N GLY A 65 14.41 -19.36 -5.21
CA GLY A 65 14.39 -19.89 -6.56
C GLY A 65 14.38 -21.42 -6.66
N LEU A 66 14.10 -22.14 -5.56
CA LEU A 66 13.89 -23.60 -5.58
C LEU A 66 12.89 -24.07 -6.65
N PRO A 67 11.75 -23.37 -6.89
CA PRO A 67 10.83 -23.70 -7.96
C PRO A 67 11.42 -23.67 -9.38
N PHE A 68 12.61 -23.09 -9.56
CA PHE A 68 13.28 -22.98 -10.87
C PHE A 68 14.53 -23.85 -10.97
N LEU A 69 14.90 -24.59 -9.91
CA LEU A 69 15.91 -25.64 -10.02
C LEU A 69 15.34 -26.79 -10.84
N GLY A 70 15.80 -26.93 -12.07
CA GLY A 70 15.52 -28.14 -12.85
C GLY A 70 16.09 -29.39 -12.17
N ASP A 71 15.51 -30.55 -12.50
CA ASP A 71 15.91 -31.90 -12.02
C ASP A 71 17.41 -32.25 -12.26
N ASP A 72 18.14 -31.42 -13.01
CA ASP A 72 19.54 -31.65 -13.38
C ASP A 72 20.55 -31.36 -12.24
N SER A 73 20.13 -30.68 -11.17
CA SER A 73 21.00 -30.34 -10.03
C SER A 73 21.34 -31.55 -9.11
N SER A 74 20.63 -32.68 -9.27
CA SER A 74 20.90 -33.92 -8.51
C SER A 74 22.04 -34.79 -9.08
N LYS A 75 22.58 -34.50 -10.27
CA LYS A 75 23.47 -35.44 -10.99
C LYS A 75 24.95 -35.06 -11.12
N ASN A 76 25.43 -33.97 -10.52
CA ASN A 76 26.86 -33.61 -10.59
C ASN A 76 27.60 -33.70 -9.25
N THR A 77 27.49 -34.84 -8.57
CA THR A 77 28.53 -35.35 -7.65
C THR A 77 29.05 -36.70 -8.14
N SER A 78 29.72 -36.71 -9.29
CA SER A 78 30.99 -37.41 -9.53
C SER A 78 31.30 -37.42 -11.03
N SER A 79 32.50 -36.92 -11.35
CA SER A 79 33.29 -37.22 -12.55
C SER A 79 32.74 -38.28 -13.51
N SER A 80 32.43 -37.91 -14.77
CA SER A 80 32.82 -38.66 -15.98
C SER A 80 32.10 -38.15 -17.24
N LYS A 81 32.85 -37.39 -18.04
CA LYS A 81 33.05 -37.50 -19.51
C LYS A 81 31.88 -37.93 -20.43
N THR A 82 31.77 -37.14 -21.52
CA THR A 82 31.18 -37.38 -22.86
C THR A 82 29.76 -36.88 -23.17
N GLY A 83 29.69 -35.82 -23.98
CA GLY A 83 29.00 -35.88 -25.28
C GLY A 83 27.54 -35.41 -25.41
N SER A 84 27.39 -34.24 -26.05
CA SER A 84 26.29 -33.82 -26.95
C SER A 84 25.01 -33.16 -26.38
N THR A 85 24.93 -31.85 -26.65
CA THR A 85 23.79 -31.04 -27.12
C THR A 85 22.38 -31.42 -26.68
N THR A 86 21.78 -30.61 -25.80
CA THR A 86 20.35 -30.24 -25.94
C THR A 86 20.10 -28.78 -25.52
N SER A 87 19.59 -28.01 -26.47
CA SER A 87 18.96 -26.68 -26.28
C SER A 87 17.60 -26.74 -25.55
N SER A 88 17.24 -27.90 -24.98
CA SER A 88 15.93 -28.17 -24.38
C SER A 88 15.83 -27.80 -22.90
N GLY A 89 16.96 -27.74 -22.17
CA GLY A 89 16.97 -27.35 -20.75
C GLY A 89 16.54 -25.89 -20.55
N HIS A 90 17.04 -24.97 -21.40
CA HIS A 90 16.70 -23.55 -21.34
C HIS A 90 15.24 -23.27 -21.70
N ALA A 91 14.66 -24.05 -22.62
CA ALA A 91 13.26 -23.91 -23.02
C ALA A 91 12.31 -24.38 -21.89
N ASN A 92 12.67 -25.46 -21.18
CA ASN A 92 11.86 -25.97 -20.08
C ASN A 92 11.89 -25.04 -18.86
N SER A 93 13.07 -24.49 -18.51
CA SER A 93 13.19 -23.49 -17.44
C SER A 93 12.39 -22.21 -17.74
N GLY A 94 12.36 -21.77 -19.01
CA GLY A 94 11.56 -20.61 -19.41
C GLY A 94 10.05 -20.85 -19.31
N ALA A 95 9.57 -22.04 -19.73
CA ALA A 95 8.15 -22.41 -19.60
C ALA A 95 7.72 -22.54 -18.13
N MET A 96 8.58 -23.06 -17.27
CA MET A 96 8.36 -23.17 -15.84
C MET A 96 8.26 -21.79 -15.17
N ALA A 97 9.19 -20.88 -15.49
CA ALA A 97 9.15 -19.50 -14.98
C ALA A 97 7.89 -18.75 -15.43
N ASP A 98 7.50 -18.89 -16.71
CA ASP A 98 6.26 -18.31 -17.24
C ASP A 98 5.01 -18.85 -16.51
N ALA A 99 4.90 -20.17 -16.37
CA ALA A 99 3.77 -20.81 -15.70
C ALA A 99 3.70 -20.44 -14.21
N TYR A 100 4.83 -20.28 -13.54
CA TYR A 100 4.90 -19.83 -12.16
C TYR A 100 4.43 -18.38 -12.01
N VAL A 101 4.99 -17.46 -12.79
CA VAL A 101 4.61 -16.04 -12.74
C VAL A 101 3.14 -15.85 -13.11
N ARG A 102 2.64 -16.56 -14.13
CA ARG A 102 1.22 -16.51 -14.51
C ARG A 102 0.31 -16.86 -13.34
N ARG A 103 0.61 -17.95 -12.63
CA ARG A 103 -0.15 -18.39 -11.46
C ARG A 103 -0.14 -17.34 -10.34
N LEU A 104 1.02 -16.74 -10.05
CA LEU A 104 1.09 -15.67 -9.04
C LEU A 104 0.23 -14.46 -9.41
N VAL A 105 0.24 -14.05 -10.67
CA VAL A 105 -0.58 -12.93 -11.15
C VAL A 105 -2.07 -13.27 -11.10
N GLU A 106 -2.46 -14.50 -11.47
CA GLU A 106 -3.83 -15.00 -11.35
C GLU A 106 -4.31 -15.04 -9.89
N ALA A 107 -3.41 -15.33 -8.95
CA ALA A 107 -3.66 -15.29 -7.50
C ALA A 107 -3.57 -13.88 -6.88
N GLY A 108 -3.42 -12.83 -7.70
CA GLY A 108 -3.44 -11.45 -7.23
C GLY A 108 -2.18 -10.99 -6.50
N VAL A 109 -1.05 -11.70 -6.64
CA VAL A 109 0.23 -11.33 -6.00
C VAL A 109 0.69 -9.95 -6.49
N ALA A 110 1.11 -9.10 -5.56
CA ALA A 110 1.53 -7.73 -5.86
C ALA A 110 2.97 -7.68 -6.40
N ALA A 111 3.87 -8.49 -5.85
CA ALA A 111 5.28 -8.52 -6.27
C ALA A 111 5.95 -9.85 -5.91
N LEU A 112 7.03 -10.16 -6.64
CA LEU A 112 7.91 -11.29 -6.40
C LEU A 112 9.30 -10.79 -5.98
N GLY A 113 9.77 -11.23 -4.81
CA GLY A 113 11.14 -11.06 -4.36
C GLY A 113 11.96 -12.32 -4.60
N PHE A 114 13.07 -12.18 -5.32
CA PHE A 114 13.96 -13.27 -5.68
C PHE A 114 15.28 -13.16 -4.94
N GLY A 115 15.56 -14.13 -4.08
CA GLY A 115 16.84 -14.31 -3.41
C GLY A 115 17.83 -15.01 -4.33
N LEU A 116 19.07 -14.53 -4.35
CA LEU A 116 20.13 -15.06 -5.22
C LEU A 116 20.77 -16.32 -4.62
N GLU A 117 21.54 -16.16 -3.56
CA GLU A 117 22.34 -17.25 -3.00
C GLU A 117 21.50 -18.18 -2.10
N PRO A 118 21.86 -19.47 -2.02
CA PRO A 118 23.04 -20.11 -2.60
C PRO A 118 22.86 -20.65 -4.03
N TYR A 119 21.70 -20.47 -4.64
CA TYR A 119 21.33 -21.22 -5.86
C TYR A 119 21.56 -20.46 -7.16
N PHE A 120 21.52 -19.13 -7.13
CA PHE A 120 21.62 -18.27 -8.29
C PHE A 120 22.61 -17.13 -8.02
N ASP A 121 23.44 -16.79 -9.01
CA ASP A 121 24.31 -15.61 -8.94
C ASP A 121 23.61 -14.34 -9.44
N ALA A 122 22.53 -14.50 -10.21
CA ALA A 122 21.70 -13.43 -10.76
C ALA A 122 20.27 -13.94 -10.99
N VAL A 123 19.30 -13.02 -11.05
CA VAL A 123 17.91 -13.37 -11.38
C VAL A 123 17.86 -13.92 -12.81
N PRO A 124 17.29 -15.12 -13.06
CA PRO A 124 17.26 -15.70 -14.40
C PRO A 124 16.53 -14.81 -15.43
N ASP A 125 17.12 -14.65 -16.61
CA ASP A 125 16.56 -13.81 -17.69
C ASP A 125 15.15 -14.25 -18.10
N GLN A 126 14.87 -15.57 -18.04
CA GLN A 126 13.53 -16.07 -18.37
C GLN A 126 12.49 -15.63 -17.34
N LEU A 127 12.86 -15.53 -16.05
CA LEU A 127 11.98 -15.02 -15.00
C LEU A 127 11.73 -13.52 -15.19
N VAL A 128 12.77 -12.75 -15.52
CA VAL A 128 12.63 -11.32 -15.84
C VAL A 128 11.69 -11.12 -17.03
N ALA A 129 11.83 -11.93 -18.08
CA ALA A 129 10.96 -11.89 -19.25
C ALA A 129 9.50 -12.23 -18.90
N ALA A 130 9.27 -13.27 -18.09
CA ALA A 130 7.94 -13.67 -17.63
C ALA A 130 7.29 -12.57 -16.78
N CYS A 131 8.00 -12.02 -15.80
CA CYS A 131 7.52 -10.90 -14.97
C CYS A 131 7.15 -9.68 -15.81
N ARG A 132 7.94 -9.35 -16.84
CA ARG A 132 7.63 -8.27 -17.79
C ARG A 132 6.38 -8.55 -18.60
N PHE A 133 6.21 -9.78 -19.09
CA PHE A 133 5.07 -10.17 -19.90
C PHE A 133 3.76 -10.14 -19.10
N HIS A 134 3.76 -10.71 -17.90
CA HIS A 134 2.57 -10.78 -17.03
C HIS A 134 2.39 -9.54 -16.13
N ARG A 135 3.30 -8.57 -16.21
CA ARG A 135 3.29 -7.33 -15.43
C ARG A 135 3.33 -7.56 -13.91
N LEU A 136 4.23 -8.43 -13.45
CA LEU A 136 4.48 -8.66 -12.03
C LEU A 136 5.76 -7.93 -11.61
N THR A 137 5.67 -7.05 -10.60
CA THR A 137 6.85 -6.35 -10.05
C THR A 137 7.85 -7.37 -9.51
N LEU A 138 9.10 -7.24 -9.93
CA LEU A 138 10.19 -8.17 -9.62
C LEU A 138 11.29 -7.42 -8.87
N VAL A 139 11.64 -7.96 -7.71
CA VAL A 139 12.64 -7.40 -6.80
C VAL A 139 13.73 -8.44 -6.56
N GLN A 140 14.99 -8.04 -6.70
CA GLN A 140 16.15 -8.85 -6.35
C GLN A 140 16.57 -8.56 -4.92
N ILE A 141 16.79 -9.63 -4.15
CA ILE A 141 17.20 -9.58 -2.75
C ILE A 141 18.60 -10.21 -2.64
N PRO A 142 19.62 -9.43 -2.26
CA PRO A 142 20.97 -9.95 -2.10
C PRO A 142 21.07 -10.85 -0.87
N SER A 143 22.07 -11.72 -0.83
CA SER A 143 22.31 -12.65 0.28
C SER A 143 22.68 -11.96 1.60
N THR A 144 23.07 -10.69 1.55
CA THR A 144 23.29 -9.83 2.72
C THR A 144 22.00 -9.50 3.48
N VAL A 145 20.83 -9.65 2.84
CA VAL A 145 19.53 -9.30 3.41
C VAL A 145 18.71 -10.58 3.64
N PRO A 146 18.53 -11.02 4.89
CA PRO A 146 17.69 -12.18 5.17
C PRO A 146 16.22 -11.88 4.90
N PHE A 147 15.46 -12.86 4.39
CA PHE A 147 14.02 -12.71 4.13
C PHE A 147 13.22 -12.30 5.37
N ALA A 148 13.67 -12.72 6.57
CA ALA A 148 13.06 -12.29 7.83
C ALA A 148 13.15 -10.77 8.03
N ALA A 149 14.21 -10.10 7.57
CA ALA A 149 14.32 -8.64 7.64
C ALA A 149 13.25 -7.96 6.78
N ILE A 150 12.96 -8.52 5.60
CA ILE A 150 11.92 -8.02 4.69
C ILE A 150 10.53 -8.08 5.35
N GLY A 151 10.20 -9.20 6.01
CA GLY A 151 8.95 -9.34 6.76
C GLY A 151 8.87 -8.45 8.02
N LEU A 152 10.01 -8.22 8.70
CA LEU A 152 10.09 -7.30 9.83
C LEU A 152 9.84 -5.84 9.40
N GLU A 153 10.37 -5.40 8.25
CA GLU A 153 10.09 -4.07 7.71
C GLU A 153 8.60 -3.87 7.41
N PHE A 154 7.95 -4.89 6.85
CA PHE A 154 6.50 -4.84 6.63
C PHE A 154 5.73 -4.71 7.97
N SER A 155 6.14 -5.48 8.98
CA SER A 155 5.53 -5.44 10.31
C SER A 155 5.68 -4.06 10.97
N GLN A 156 6.84 -3.42 10.85
CA GLN A 156 7.09 -2.07 11.35
C GLN A 156 6.18 -1.03 10.66
N LEU A 157 5.98 -1.16 9.35
CA LEU A 157 5.06 -0.28 8.62
C LEU A 157 3.62 -0.44 9.10
N LEU A 158 3.16 -1.68 9.29
CA LEU A 158 1.81 -1.99 9.80
C LEU A 158 1.58 -1.39 11.20
N GLU A 159 2.55 -1.55 12.11
CA GLU A 159 2.48 -0.98 13.46
C GLU A 159 2.41 0.56 13.41
N SER A 160 3.21 1.17 12.54
CA SER A 160 3.26 2.62 12.39
C SER A 160 1.98 3.23 11.78
N GLY A 161 1.28 2.48 10.93
CA GLY A 161 -0.01 2.88 10.33
C GLY A 161 -1.10 2.94 11.40
N ASN A 162 -1.33 1.82 12.08
CA ASN A 162 -2.36 1.72 13.12
C ASN A 162 -2.14 2.74 14.25
N ALA A 163 -0.91 2.90 14.73
CA ALA A 163 -0.61 3.85 15.80
C ALA A 163 -0.82 5.32 15.40
N ARG A 164 -0.72 5.66 14.10
CA ARG A 164 -0.99 7.02 13.61
C ARG A 164 -2.48 7.31 13.57
N VAL A 165 -3.28 6.38 13.08
CA VAL A 165 -4.75 6.50 13.00
C VAL A 165 -5.35 6.64 14.40
N PHE A 166 -4.95 5.79 15.34
CA PHE A 166 -5.41 5.89 16.72
C PHE A 166 -5.01 7.21 17.39
N ARG A 167 -3.77 7.69 17.17
CA ARG A 167 -3.34 9.00 17.67
C ARG A 167 -4.16 10.14 17.07
N GLN A 168 -4.38 10.11 15.77
CA GLN A 168 -5.15 11.14 15.07
C GLN A 168 -6.62 11.19 15.53
N LEU A 169 -7.23 10.02 15.77
CA LEU A 169 -8.57 9.93 16.33
C LEU A 169 -8.60 10.45 17.78
N ALA A 170 -7.65 10.04 18.62
CA ALA A 170 -7.55 10.48 20.00
C ALA A 170 -7.32 12.00 20.12
N ASP A 171 -6.45 12.58 19.30
CA ASP A 171 -6.20 14.01 19.28
C ASP A 171 -7.41 14.80 18.79
N THR A 172 -8.14 14.28 17.79
CA THR A 172 -9.40 14.87 17.34
C THR A 172 -10.44 14.87 18.46
N ASN A 173 -10.63 13.74 19.15
CA ASN A 173 -11.55 13.65 20.28
C ASN A 173 -11.15 14.60 21.43
N ARG A 174 -9.86 14.70 21.76
CA ARG A 174 -9.35 15.67 22.75
C ARG A 174 -9.64 17.11 22.34
N GLN A 175 -9.49 17.45 21.06
CA GLN A 175 -9.75 18.81 20.57
C GLN A 175 -11.25 19.16 20.68
N LEU A 176 -12.13 18.22 20.35
CA LEU A 176 -13.58 18.37 20.56
C LEU A 176 -13.92 18.53 22.04
N MET A 177 -13.37 17.67 22.91
CA MET A 177 -13.59 17.76 24.36
C MET A 177 -13.11 19.08 24.96
N ARG A 178 -11.97 19.62 24.49
CA ARG A 178 -11.52 20.97 24.89
C ARG A 178 -12.47 22.07 24.42
N ALA A 179 -13.03 21.95 23.22
CA ALA A 179 -14.01 22.91 22.71
C ALA A 179 -15.28 22.94 23.58
N VAL A 180 -15.75 21.80 24.09
CA VAL A 180 -16.90 21.71 25.02
C VAL A 180 -16.68 22.49 26.31
N LEU A 181 -15.44 22.51 26.82
CA LEU A 181 -15.09 23.19 28.08
C LEU A 181 -14.76 24.67 27.89
N SER A 182 -14.86 25.20 26.67
CA SER A 182 -14.53 26.60 26.37
C SER A 182 -15.61 27.56 26.86
N ALA A 183 -15.25 28.85 26.91
CA ALA A 183 -16.21 29.92 27.24
C ALA A 183 -17.33 30.09 26.19
N ARG A 184 -17.16 29.52 24.98
CA ARG A 184 -18.14 29.56 23.88
C ARG A 184 -18.19 28.19 23.17
N PRO A 185 -18.73 27.15 23.84
CA PRO A 185 -18.61 25.77 23.38
C PRO A 185 -19.21 25.56 21.99
N GLU A 186 -20.33 26.19 21.71
CA GLU A 186 -21.04 26.10 20.44
C GLU A 186 -20.24 26.66 19.25
N HIS A 187 -19.45 27.71 19.46
CA HIS A 187 -18.60 28.26 18.40
C HIS A 187 -17.32 27.44 18.21
N GLU A 188 -16.68 27.04 19.31
CA GLU A 188 -15.43 26.27 19.26
C GLU A 188 -15.63 24.86 18.70
N LEU A 189 -16.75 24.19 19.04
CA LEU A 189 -17.11 22.89 18.46
C LEU A 189 -17.35 23.00 16.96
N LEU A 190 -18.14 23.99 16.55
CA LEU A 190 -18.48 24.20 15.14
C LEU A 190 -17.23 24.56 14.31
N SER A 191 -16.32 25.35 14.88
CA SER A 191 -15.01 25.67 14.30
C SER A 191 -14.13 24.42 14.17
N ALA A 192 -14.02 23.61 15.22
CA ALA A 192 -13.24 22.37 15.20
C ALA A 192 -13.77 21.36 14.17
N LEU A 193 -15.08 21.29 13.98
CA LEU A 193 -15.73 20.41 12.99
C LEU A 193 -15.49 20.89 11.54
N THR A 194 -15.70 22.19 11.27
CA THR A 194 -15.54 22.77 9.92
C THR A 194 -14.09 22.89 9.45
N GLN A 195 -13.10 22.76 10.35
CA GLN A 195 -11.69 22.60 9.96
C GLN A 195 -11.38 21.23 9.36
N ARG A 196 -12.17 20.19 9.65
CA ARG A 196 -11.94 18.82 9.13
C ARG A 196 -12.92 18.40 8.05
N VAL A 197 -14.15 18.89 8.11
CA VAL A 197 -15.15 18.67 7.07
C VAL A 197 -15.19 19.91 6.20
N PRO A 198 -14.94 19.83 4.88
CA PRO A 198 -15.01 20.97 3.96
C PRO A 198 -16.48 21.36 3.72
N ALA A 199 -17.15 21.77 4.79
CA ALA A 199 -18.52 22.21 4.84
C ALA A 199 -18.63 23.48 5.70
N TRP A 200 -19.64 24.29 5.41
CA TRP A 200 -20.07 25.32 6.34
C TRP A 200 -21.10 24.72 7.30
N ALA A 201 -21.12 25.20 8.53
CA ALA A 201 -22.03 24.74 9.56
C ALA A 201 -22.66 25.92 10.31
N LEU A 202 -23.93 25.76 10.65
CA LEU A 202 -24.74 26.75 11.35
C LEU A 202 -25.47 26.04 12.50
N LEU A 203 -25.37 26.58 13.71
CA LEU A 203 -26.12 26.08 14.86
C LEU A 203 -27.30 27.01 15.12
N ILE A 204 -28.52 26.48 15.07
CA ILE A 204 -29.75 27.23 15.30
C ILE A 204 -30.39 26.77 16.63
N GLY A 205 -30.77 27.74 17.47
CA GLY A 205 -31.49 27.46 18.70
C GLY A 205 -32.94 27.07 18.44
N ALA A 206 -33.60 26.45 19.43
CA ALA A 206 -35.03 26.14 19.35
C ALA A 206 -35.93 27.39 19.16
N ASP A 207 -35.40 28.60 19.38
CA ASP A 207 -36.06 29.88 19.14
C ASP A 207 -35.89 30.39 17.68
N GLY A 208 -35.26 29.60 16.81
CA GLY A 208 -34.98 29.94 15.41
C GLY A 208 -33.84 30.96 15.24
N ARG A 209 -33.14 31.33 16.31
CA ARG A 209 -31.99 32.25 16.23
C ARG A 209 -30.69 31.50 16.02
N VAL A 210 -29.79 32.10 15.26
CA VAL A 210 -28.45 31.54 15.06
C VAL A 210 -27.61 31.72 16.30
N ARG A 211 -27.10 30.61 16.83
CA ARG A 211 -26.27 30.56 18.04
C ARG A 211 -24.77 30.47 17.73
N ALA A 212 -24.40 29.80 16.64
CA ALA A 212 -23.03 29.74 16.16
C ALA A 212 -22.94 29.58 14.64
N ARG A 213 -21.85 30.10 14.05
CA ARG A 213 -21.55 29.95 12.63
C ARG A 213 -20.09 29.56 12.47
N ALA A 214 -19.80 28.61 11.60
CA ALA A 214 -18.45 28.31 11.17
C ALA A 214 -18.46 28.01 9.66
N ALA A 215 -17.54 28.61 8.92
CA ALA A 215 -17.33 28.30 7.52
C ALA A 215 -16.11 27.38 7.41
N ALA A 216 -16.15 26.42 6.48
CA ALA A 216 -14.93 25.70 6.09
C ALA A 216 -13.85 26.74 5.80
N ALA A 217 -12.65 26.52 6.35
CA ALA A 217 -11.48 27.28 5.96
C ALA A 217 -11.19 26.94 4.49
N ALA A 218 -11.85 27.66 3.57
CA ALA A 218 -11.43 27.73 2.19
C ALA A 218 -9.96 28.16 2.25
N SER A 219 -9.10 27.31 1.71
CA SER A 219 -7.67 27.55 1.51
C SER A 219 -7.42 29.02 1.23
N ALA A 220 -6.76 29.70 2.17
CA ALA A 220 -6.44 31.11 2.06
C ALA A 220 -5.52 31.34 0.86
N GLY A 221 -6.12 31.66 -0.27
CA GLY A 221 -5.46 31.97 -1.52
C GLY A 221 -6.45 32.70 -2.43
N ALA A 222 -6.24 34.01 -2.54
CA ALA A 222 -6.91 34.98 -3.42
C ALA A 222 -8.12 35.76 -2.85
N LEU A 223 -7.90 37.08 -2.80
CA LEU A 223 -8.85 38.20 -2.73
C LEU A 223 -9.42 38.45 -1.32
N GLY A 224 -9.02 39.48 -0.58
CA GLY A 224 -8.79 40.87 -0.99
C GLY A 224 -9.67 41.73 -0.07
N THR A 225 -9.04 42.60 0.71
CA THR A 225 -9.64 43.54 1.66
C THR A 225 -10.92 44.21 1.16
N GLY A 226 -12.01 44.13 1.95
CA GLY A 226 -13.24 44.87 1.69
C GLY A 226 -14.19 44.86 2.89
N ALA A 227 -14.29 46.00 3.56
CA ALA A 227 -15.13 46.22 4.73
C ALA A 227 -16.63 46.04 4.49
N ALA A 228 -17.32 45.61 5.56
CA ALA A 228 -18.70 45.87 5.95
C ALA A 228 -19.76 46.10 4.85
N ARG A 229 -20.69 45.14 4.70
CA ARG A 229 -22.12 45.43 4.48
C ARG A 229 -23.01 44.38 5.13
N THR A 230 -23.96 44.88 5.90
CA THR A 230 -25.16 44.21 6.40
C THR A 230 -26.12 43.86 5.26
N GLY A 231 -26.79 42.71 5.38
CA GLY A 231 -28.07 42.44 4.71
C GLY A 231 -28.02 41.56 3.45
N ALA A 232 -29.03 40.69 3.38
CA ALA A 232 -29.46 39.84 2.26
C ALA A 232 -28.80 38.47 2.11
N ALA A 233 -29.66 37.46 2.18
CA ALA A 233 -29.42 36.06 1.90
C ALA A 233 -28.77 35.88 0.52
N GLY A 234 -27.57 35.33 0.53
CA GLY A 234 -26.89 34.82 -0.65
C GLY A 234 -26.34 33.46 -0.30
N THR A 235 -27.03 32.41 -0.75
CA THR A 235 -26.61 31.02 -0.65
C THR A 235 -25.26 30.85 -1.35
N PRO A 236 -24.18 30.45 -0.65
CA PRO A 236 -23.02 29.90 -1.31
C PRO A 236 -23.40 28.49 -1.77
N GLY A 237 -23.28 28.22 -3.06
CA GLY A 237 -23.44 26.88 -3.62
C GLY A 237 -22.39 25.93 -3.05
N GLY A 238 -22.73 25.25 -1.96
CA GLY A 238 -21.91 24.26 -1.29
C GLY A 238 -22.80 23.51 -0.30
N THR A 239 -22.75 22.18 -0.36
CA THR A 239 -23.51 21.25 0.49
C THR A 239 -23.43 21.69 1.97
N GLY A 240 -24.56 22.16 2.51
CA GLY A 240 -24.70 22.58 3.90
C GLY A 240 -25.53 21.59 4.69
N VAL A 241 -25.22 21.47 5.98
CA VAL A 241 -26.01 20.69 6.94
C VAL A 241 -26.45 21.65 8.04
N GLU A 242 -27.76 21.74 8.24
CA GLU A 242 -28.43 22.47 9.33
C GLU A 242 -28.65 21.46 10.46
N LEU A 243 -28.04 21.68 11.63
CA LEU A 243 -28.13 20.80 12.81
C LEU A 243 -28.91 21.46 13.94
#